data_AF-A0A7C7EHM1-F1
#
_entry.id   AF-A0A7C7EHM1-F1
#
_cell.length_a   1.000
_cell.length_b   1.000
_cell.length_c   1.000
_cell.angle_alpha   90.00
_cell.angle_beta   90.00
_cell.angle_gamma   90.00
#
_symmetry.space_group_name_H-M   'P 1'
#
loop_
_entity.id
_entity.type
_entity.pdbx_description
1 polymer ?
#
loop_
_entity_poly.entity_id
_entity_poly.type
_entity_poly.pdbx_seq_one_letter_code
_entity_poly.pdbx_strand_id
1 'polypeptide(L)'
;AMLNNTFSGKTYLPAKACSFCGMTYDTFRNTGKFGCSHCIDSFKGRLTPVIKSIQGYDRHTGKIPKRAGGAFKLQMDIQRLKNELKAAIEREEYELAAELRDKIHALEKRKGDA
;
A
#
# COMPACT_ATOMS: atom_id res chain seq x y z
N ALA A 1 24.52 -19.61 -43.54
CA ALA A 1 24.75 -20.55 -42.43
C ALA A 1 25.46 -19.80 -41.32
N MET A 2 24.94 -19.88 -40.09
CA MET A 2 25.65 -19.66 -38.80
C MET A 2 26.12 -18.19 -38.57
N LEU A 3 25.81 -17.52 -37.46
CA LEU A 3 25.84 -17.98 -36.08
C LEU A 3 24.83 -17.22 -35.22
N ASN A 4 23.93 -17.98 -34.58
CA ASN A 4 23.31 -17.60 -33.33
C ASN A 4 24.40 -17.23 -32.33
N ASN A 5 24.31 -16.06 -31.69
CA ASN A 5 25.00 -15.84 -30.43
C ASN A 5 23.97 -15.48 -29.35
N THR A 6 23.54 -16.55 -28.68
CA THR A 6 23.02 -16.57 -27.33
C THR A 6 23.94 -15.77 -26.40
N PHE A 7 23.64 -14.49 -26.19
CA PHE A 7 24.11 -13.81 -25.00
C PHE A 7 23.08 -14.04 -23.89
N SER A 8 23.23 -15.17 -23.19
CA SER A 8 22.77 -15.33 -21.81
C SER A 8 23.50 -14.31 -20.93
N GLY A 9 23.11 -13.04 -21.06
CA GLY A 9 23.46 -12.02 -20.10
C GLY A 9 22.60 -12.26 -18.88
N LYS A 10 23.17 -12.82 -17.82
CA LYS A 10 22.69 -12.56 -16.45
C LYS A 10 22.47 -11.05 -16.36
N THR A 11 21.22 -10.61 -16.37
CA THR A 11 20.88 -9.20 -16.25
C THR A 11 21.29 -8.78 -14.85
N TYR A 12 22.42 -8.08 -14.73
CA TYR A 12 22.73 -7.30 -13.54
C TYR A 12 21.70 -6.18 -13.47
N LEU A 13 20.49 -6.49 -12.99
CA LEU A 13 19.51 -5.48 -12.65
C LEU A 13 20.17 -4.63 -11.55
N PRO A 14 20.38 -3.33 -11.78
CA PRO A 14 20.87 -2.48 -10.71
C PRO A 14 19.87 -2.62 -9.57
N ALA A 15 20.35 -2.77 -8.34
CA ALA A 15 19.55 -3.08 -7.14
C ALA A 15 18.41 -2.09 -6.83
N LYS A 16 18.25 -1.04 -7.66
CA LYS A 16 17.30 0.06 -7.55
C LYS A 16 16.46 0.23 -8.83
N ALA A 17 16.38 -0.78 -9.69
CA ALA A 17 15.48 -0.81 -10.84
C ALA A 17 14.16 -1.52 -10.54
N CYS A 18 13.12 -1.18 -11.29
CA CYS A 18 11.87 -1.92 -11.30
C CYS A 18 12.12 -3.34 -11.81
N SER A 19 11.69 -4.34 -11.04
CA SER A 19 11.85 -5.76 -11.40
C SER A 19 11.08 -6.17 -12.66
N PHE A 20 10.01 -5.44 -13.01
CA PHE A 20 9.15 -5.77 -14.14
C PHE A 20 9.62 -5.15 -15.46
N CYS A 21 9.94 -3.86 -15.47
CA CYS A 21 10.30 -3.14 -16.71
C CYS A 21 11.77 -2.67 -16.77
N GLY A 22 12.56 -2.91 -15.71
CA GLY A 22 13.98 -2.52 -15.65
C GLY A 22 14.24 -1.03 -15.48
N MET A 23 13.22 -0.17 -15.44
CA MET A 23 13.38 1.27 -15.27
C MET A 23 14.08 1.60 -13.95
N THR A 24 15.02 2.56 -13.94
CA THR A 24 15.67 3.05 -12.71
C THR A 24 15.01 4.34 -12.21
N TYR A 25 15.25 4.67 -10.94
CA TYR A 25 14.76 5.92 -10.36
C TYR A 25 15.33 7.17 -11.05
N ASP A 26 16.57 7.13 -11.52
CA ASP A 26 17.20 8.28 -12.19
C ASP A 26 16.56 8.56 -13.55
N THR A 27 16.23 7.50 -14.30
CA THR A 27 15.45 7.63 -15.54
C THR A 27 14.08 8.24 -15.28
N PHE A 28 13.39 7.82 -14.20
CA PHE A 28 12.14 8.45 -13.77
C PHE A 28 12.34 9.93 -13.42
N ARG A 29 13.38 10.29 -12.67
CA ARG A 29 13.64 11.67 -12.27
C ARG A 29 13.87 12.60 -13.47
N ASN A 30 14.53 12.09 -14.52
CA ASN A 30 14.81 12.86 -15.74
C ASN A 30 13.59 12.96 -16.67
N THR A 31 12.80 11.89 -16.78
CA THR A 31 11.66 11.83 -17.71
C THR A 31 10.33 12.28 -17.10
N GLY A 32 10.21 12.24 -15.77
CA GLY A 32 9.00 12.51 -15.03
C GLY A 32 7.88 11.49 -15.20
N LYS A 33 8.13 10.34 -15.84
CA LYS A 33 7.11 9.35 -16.21
C LYS A 33 7.42 7.96 -15.67
N PHE A 34 6.40 7.25 -15.22
CA PHE A 34 6.52 5.84 -14.84
C PHE A 34 6.45 4.94 -16.08
N GLY A 35 7.32 3.92 -16.13
CA GLY A 35 7.37 2.96 -17.24
C GLY A 35 6.30 1.87 -17.17
N CYS A 36 5.88 1.47 -15.98
CA CYS A 36 4.78 0.52 -15.77
C CYS A 36 4.11 0.73 -14.40
N SER A 37 3.02 0.01 -14.11
CA SER A 37 2.32 0.06 -12.82
C SER A 37 3.22 -0.30 -11.63
N HIS A 38 4.09 -1.31 -11.78
CA HIS A 38 4.99 -1.78 -10.72
C HIS A 38 6.10 -0.77 -10.36
N CYS A 39 6.33 0.25 -11.17
CA CYS A 39 7.29 1.30 -10.86
C CYS A 39 6.89 2.09 -9.61
N ILE A 40 5.58 2.26 -9.38
CA ILE A 40 5.07 2.99 -8.21
C ILE A 40 5.51 2.27 -6.94
N ASP A 41 5.33 0.96 -6.88
CA ASP A 41 5.73 0.14 -5.73
C ASP A 41 7.25 0.06 -5.59
N SER A 42 7.96 -0.13 -6.70
CA SER A 42 9.43 -0.23 -6.74
C SER A 42 10.12 1.02 -6.16
N PHE A 43 9.53 2.20 -6.35
CA PHE A 43 10.11 3.48 -5.92
C PHE A 43 9.38 4.11 -4.72
N LYS A 44 8.36 3.45 -4.18
CA LYS A 44 7.47 3.98 -3.13
C LYS A 44 8.24 4.63 -1.98
N GLY A 45 9.25 3.95 -1.44
CA GLY A 45 10.02 4.46 -0.30
C GLY A 45 10.69 5.82 -0.56
N ARG A 46 11.05 6.14 -1.81
CA ARG A 46 11.63 7.44 -2.21
C ARG A 46 10.56 8.44 -2.64
N LEU A 47 9.45 7.96 -3.20
CA LEU A 47 8.35 8.79 -3.66
C LEU A 47 7.51 9.34 -2.51
N THR A 48 7.26 8.55 -1.46
CA THR A 48 6.42 8.96 -0.33
C THR A 48 6.81 10.32 0.28
N PRO A 49 8.08 10.60 0.62
CA PRO A 49 8.44 11.92 1.17
C PRO A 49 8.24 13.06 0.15
N VAL A 50 8.50 12.82 -1.13
CA VAL A 50 8.32 13.83 -2.19
C VAL A 50 6.84 14.14 -2.40
N ILE A 51 6.00 13.10 -2.49
CA ILE A 51 4.54 13.24 -2.62
C ILE A 51 3.99 13.98 -1.40
N LYS A 52 4.44 13.64 -0.19
CA LYS A 52 4.04 14.32 1.04
C LYS A 52 4.46 15.79 1.05
N SER A 53 5.65 16.12 0.53
CA SER A 53 6.10 17.50 0.39
C SER A 53 5.23 18.33 -0.56
N ILE A 54 4.68 17.71 -1.61
CA ILE A 54 3.87 18.41 -2.62
C ILE A 54 2.40 18.49 -2.19
N GLN A 55 1.84 17.38 -1.71
CA GLN A 55 0.41 17.23 -1.39
C GLN A 55 0.08 17.55 0.07
N GLY A 56 1.09 17.72 0.94
CA GLY A 56 0.95 17.93 2.38
C GLY A 56 0.62 16.67 3.18
N TYR A 57 -0.19 15.77 2.61
CA TYR A 57 -0.63 14.53 3.24
C TYR A 57 -0.38 13.31 2.34
N ASP A 58 -0.03 12.19 2.94
CA ASP A 58 0.12 10.89 2.27
C ASP A 58 -1.17 10.05 2.30
N ARG A 59 -2.18 10.54 3.01
CA ARG A 59 -3.51 9.94 3.12
C ARG A 59 -4.58 11.02 2.99
N HIS A 60 -5.69 10.69 2.34
CA HIS A 60 -6.86 11.58 2.27
C HIS A 60 -7.48 11.72 3.66
N THR A 61 -7.38 12.91 4.24
CA THR A 61 -7.99 13.27 5.54
C THR A 61 -9.26 14.09 5.38
N GLY A 62 -9.67 14.37 4.14
CA GLY A 62 -10.76 15.29 3.81
C GLY A 62 -12.14 14.65 3.64
N LYS A 63 -13.03 15.37 2.94
CA LYS A 63 -14.42 14.96 2.69
C LYS A 63 -14.45 13.59 1.98
N ILE A 64 -15.20 12.67 2.55
CA ILE A 64 -15.47 11.36 1.94
C ILE A 64 -16.76 11.48 1.12
N PRO A 65 -16.76 11.13 -0.18
CA PRO A 65 -17.97 11.19 -1.01
C PRO A 65 -19.10 10.34 -0.42
N LYS A 66 -20.34 10.86 -0.36
CA LYS A 66 -21.49 10.12 0.23
C LYS A 66 -21.68 8.71 -0.36
N ARG A 67 -21.42 8.53 -1.66
CA ARG A 67 -21.56 7.24 -2.37
C ARG A 67 -20.47 6.22 -2.02
N ALA A 68 -19.24 6.68 -1.75
CA ALA A 68 -18.12 5.82 -1.36
C ALA A 68 -17.93 5.74 0.17
N GLY A 69 -18.65 6.58 0.92
CA GLY A 69 -18.44 6.79 2.34
C GLY A 69 -18.85 5.65 3.23
N GLY A 70 -19.85 4.84 2.85
CA GLY A 70 -20.26 3.67 3.63
C GLY A 70 -19.12 2.65 3.78
N ALA A 71 -18.59 2.16 2.65
CA ALA A 71 -17.50 1.18 2.64
C ALA A 71 -16.21 1.74 3.25
N PHE A 72 -15.87 3.01 2.95
CA PHE A 72 -14.68 3.64 3.49
C PHE A 72 -14.78 3.86 5.01
N LYS A 73 -15.94 4.31 5.52
CA LYS A 73 -16.17 4.50 6.96
C LYS A 73 -16.12 3.16 7.70
N LEU A 74 -16.73 2.12 7.13
CA LEU A 74 -16.66 0.76 7.68
C LEU A 74 -15.22 0.26 7.76
N GLN A 75 -14.40 0.47 6.72
CA GLN A 75 -12.98 0.14 6.77
C GLN A 75 -12.21 0.94 7.83
N MET A 76 -12.49 2.24 7.98
CA MET A 76 -11.86 3.06 9.02
C MET A 76 -12.24 2.59 10.43
N ASP A 77 -13.50 2.24 10.66
CA ASP A 77 -13.98 1.72 11.94
C ASP A 77 -13.33 0.37 12.27
N ILE A 78 -13.23 -0.54 11.30
CA ILE A 78 -12.51 -1.82 11.47
C ILE A 78 -11.04 -1.57 11.83
N GLN A 79 -10.37 -0.65 11.12
CA GLN A 79 -8.96 -0.34 11.38
C GLN A 79 -8.76 0.26 12.77
N ARG A 80 -9.66 1.14 13.21
CA ARG A 80 -9.66 1.72 14.54
C ARG A 80 -9.82 0.64 15.62
N LEU A 81 -10.80 -0.24 15.49
CA LEU A 81 -11.02 -1.34 16.44
C LEU A 81 -9.85 -2.31 16.48
N LYS A 82 -9.16 -2.57 15.35
CA LYS A 82 -7.94 -3.39 15.33
C LYS A 82 -6.81 -2.76 16.14
N ASN A 83 -6.67 -1.44 16.10
CA ASN A 83 -5.69 -0.73 16.92
C ASN A 83 -6.06 -0.78 18.41
N GLU A 84 -7.35 -0.58 18.74
CA GLU A 84 -7.87 -0.70 20.11
C GLU A 84 -7.68 -2.12 20.66
N LEU A 85 -7.93 -3.16 19.85
CA LEU A 85 -7.70 -4.55 20.21
C LEU A 85 -6.23 -4.81 20.55
N LYS A 86 -5.30 -4.30 19.73
CA LYS A 86 -3.86 -4.43 19.99
C LYS A 86 -3.49 -3.78 21.33
N ALA A 87 -4.01 -2.59 21.61
CA ALA A 87 -3.78 -1.89 22.86
C ALA A 87 -4.41 -2.60 24.08
N ALA A 88 -5.58 -3.23 23.92
CA ALA A 88 -6.21 -4.02 24.99
C ALA A 88 -5.38 -5.27 25.32
N ILE A 89 -4.83 -5.96 24.30
CA ILE A 89 -3.94 -7.11 24.49
C ILE A 89 -2.64 -6.69 25.20
N GLU A 90 -2.04 -5.56 24.80
CA GLU A 90 -0.83 -5.02 25.43
C GLU A 90 -1.05 -4.63 26.91
N ARG A 91 -2.28 -4.28 27.28
CA ARG A 91 -2.69 -3.95 28.65
C ARG A 91 -3.26 -5.14 29.43
N GLU A 92 -3.22 -6.34 28.86
CA GLU A 92 -3.75 -7.58 29.45
C GLU A 92 -5.27 -7.50 29.78
N GLU A 93 -6.00 -6.63 29.09
CA GLU A 93 -7.46 -6.47 29.23
C GLU A 93 -8.19 -7.50 28.34
N TYR A 94 -8.11 -8.78 28.71
CA TYR A 94 -8.59 -9.89 27.87
C TYR A 94 -10.10 -9.89 27.61
N GLU A 95 -10.92 -9.45 28.57
CA GLU A 95 -12.36 -9.29 28.37
C GLU A 95 -12.67 -8.25 27.28
N LEU A 96 -12.02 -7.08 27.37
CA LEU A 96 -12.16 -6.02 26.37
C LEU A 96 -11.65 -6.48 25.00
N ALA A 97 -10.53 -7.21 24.96
CA ALA A 97 -9.99 -7.77 23.73
C ALA A 97 -10.98 -8.74 23.07
N ALA A 98 -11.64 -9.60 23.85
CA ALA A 98 -12.68 -10.50 23.33
C ALA A 98 -13.86 -9.73 22.74
N GLU A 99 -14.37 -8.71 23.43
CA GLU A 99 -15.45 -7.86 22.90
C GLU A 99 -15.05 -7.13 21.60
N LEU A 100 -13.84 -6.57 21.57
CA LEU A 100 -13.33 -5.85 20.39
C LEU A 100 -13.17 -6.79 19.20
N ARG A 101 -12.68 -8.02 19.43
CA ARG A 101 -12.59 -9.05 18.40
C ARG A 101 -13.96 -9.39 17.82
N ASP A 102 -14.96 -9.58 18.66
CA ASP A 102 -16.31 -9.94 18.21
C ASP A 102 -16.97 -8.77 17.46
N LYS A 103 -16.75 -7.53 17.90
CA LYS A 103 -17.16 -6.30 17.19
C LYS A 103 -16.50 -6.19 15.80
N ILE A 104 -15.20 -6.49 15.69
CA ILE A 104 -14.48 -6.51 14.40
C ILE A 104 -15.12 -7.55 13.47
N HIS A 105 -15.36 -8.77 13.97
CA HIS A 105 -15.92 -9.84 13.16
C HIS A 105 -17.32 -9.50 12.63
N ALA A 106 -18.17 -8.88 13.46
CA ALA A 106 -19.49 -8.42 13.05
C ALA A 106 -19.44 -7.35 11.95
N LEU A 107 -18.49 -6.42 12.02
CA LEU A 107 -18.30 -5.38 10.99
C LEU A 107 -17.69 -5.94 9.70
N GLU A 108 -16.75 -6.89 9.80
CA GLU A 108 -16.17 -7.58 8.64
C GLU A 108 -17.21 -8.42 7.89
N LYS A 109 -18.12 -9.09 8.60
CA LYS A 109 -19.24 -9.81 7.99
C LYS A 109 -20.16 -8.88 7.18
N ARG A 110 -20.54 -7.73 7.77
CA ARG A 110 -21.31 -6.69 7.08
C ARG A 110 -20.63 -6.14 5.83
N LYS A 111 -19.29 -6.20 5.74
CA LYS A 111 -18.51 -5.79 4.56
C LYS A 111 -18.55 -6.84 3.44
N GLY A 112 -18.70 -8.12 3.77
CA GLY A 112 -18.74 -9.22 2.80
C GLY A 112 -20.13 -9.49 2.20
N ASP A 113 -21.18 -9.08 2.92
CA ASP A 113 -22.58 -9.26 2.51
C ASP A 113 -23.12 -8.11 1.62
N ALA A 114 -22.28 -7.11 1.30
CA ALA A 114 -22.62 -5.90 0.53
C ALA A 114 -21.78 -5.78 -0.76
#